data_AF-A0A9W7GEM1-F1
#
_entry.id   AF-A0A9W7GEM1-F1
#
_cell.length_a   1.000
_cell.length_b   1.000
_cell.length_c   1.000
_cell.angle_alpha   90.00
_cell.angle_beta   90.00
_cell.angle_gamma   90.00
#
_symmetry.space_group_name_H-M   'P 1'
#
loop_
_entity.id
_entity.type
_entity.pdbx_description
1 polymer ?
#
loop_
_entity_poly.entity_id
_entity_poly.type
_entity_poly.pdbx_seq_one_letter_code
_entity_poly.pdbx_strand_id
1 'polypeptide(L)'
;MPKGKKGKKGKKTEDEGEEFPEEYRRMDLEMLKEVVPMLEQQLEASKTQRNWTQLERDTVQTFYDVTRKEVEDLEMAIAAKDRAMELMEDNHRVEVRVYVQKVKHLEYEHKNNLGAIGKESQDFKEDEIGLHSDRVGLQKGDKESLKDDLKEKNVANAQEIANMKVQQEKIVQQQKTSFELNLTELEDKCITKLGNLEDDLELRRKVDIHEIEERKNLHINDLMRNHERAFRQMKSYYNDITNDNLQLIKDLKSEVVEKKKKAVGVQKTMFDIGQENKRLSEPLNAAVSEVADLRAQLKDQEKDRLSLRNAKARLVVMKSQYEQLTLDHADLQDKYEEVEKKRNDLYDTFTSTVKEVQAKSDFKNLVLEQKLQDLSQNIEKADLQLQEVVHASGIDPSEVGGITSSLSDMLQSKNQHIQDLQYAVVRMTKAYNDGLRTYREKLKECGIPGEEFDMMGFAMAPTNTSSVPAGLIVSNM
;
A
#
# COMPACT_ATOMS: atom_id res chain seq x y z
N MET A 1 -114.57 11.84 24.55
CA MET A 1 -116.00 11.60 24.26
C MET A 1 -116.64 10.93 25.47
N PRO A 2 -117.72 11.50 26.05
CA PRO A 2 -118.40 10.96 27.22
C PRO A 2 -119.66 10.18 26.84
N LYS A 3 -119.96 9.10 27.57
CA LYS A 3 -121.32 8.52 27.76
C LYS A 3 -121.25 7.77 29.10
N GLY A 4 -122.09 7.94 30.11
CA GLY A 4 -123.29 8.73 30.30
C GLY A 4 -123.94 8.18 31.58
N LYS A 5 -123.94 8.97 32.66
CA LYS A 5 -124.74 8.73 33.88
C LYS A 5 -126.22 9.02 33.53
N LYS A 6 -127.14 8.13 33.90
CA LYS A 6 -128.59 8.45 34.00
C LYS A 6 -129.02 8.40 35.46
N GLY A 7 -129.56 9.52 35.94
CA GLY A 7 -130.22 9.67 37.24
C GLY A 7 -131.54 8.89 37.33
N LYS A 8 -131.95 8.47 38.54
CA LYS A 8 -132.74 9.22 39.55
C LYS A 8 -134.26 8.99 39.39
N LYS A 9 -134.88 8.38 40.40
CA LYS A 9 -136.18 8.81 40.96
C LYS A 9 -136.42 8.10 42.30
N GLY A 10 -136.38 8.88 43.38
CA GLY A 10 -137.07 8.51 44.60
C GLY A 10 -138.55 8.92 44.52
N LYS A 11 -139.43 8.14 45.16
CA LYS A 11 -140.69 8.61 45.72
C LYS A 11 -141.18 7.65 46.82
N LYS A 12 -141.15 8.17 48.06
CA LYS A 12 -141.89 7.82 49.29
C LYS A 12 -142.23 6.34 49.56
N THR A 13 -141.52 5.75 50.52
CA THR A 13 -142.08 4.78 51.46
C THR A 13 -142.84 5.55 52.54
N GLU A 14 -144.07 5.10 52.79
CA GLU A 14 -144.92 5.53 53.91
C GLU A 14 -144.29 5.09 55.24
N ASP A 15 -144.52 5.94 56.23
CA ASP A 15 -144.14 5.78 57.63
C ASP A 15 -145.08 4.73 58.24
N GLU A 16 -144.64 3.48 58.32
CA GLU A 16 -145.30 2.45 59.14
C GLU A 16 -144.76 2.60 60.57
N GLY A 17 -145.62 3.10 61.45
CA GLY A 17 -145.30 3.39 62.83
C GLY A 17 -144.74 2.17 63.55
N GLU A 18 -143.59 2.36 64.21
CA GLU A 18 -143.07 1.42 65.18
C GLU A 18 -144.13 1.23 66.29
N GLU A 19 -144.80 0.08 66.25
CA GLU A 19 -145.68 -0.37 67.33
C GLU A 19 -144.86 -0.45 68.62
N PHE A 20 -145.29 0.33 69.61
CA PHE A 20 -144.73 0.28 70.96
C PHE A 20 -144.91 -1.15 71.52
N PRO A 21 -143.83 -1.87 71.87
CA PRO A 21 -143.93 -3.29 72.23
C PRO A 21 -144.88 -3.52 73.41
N GLU A 22 -145.80 -4.48 73.27
CA GLU A 22 -146.89 -4.77 74.22
C GLU A 22 -146.41 -5.14 75.64
N GLU A 23 -145.16 -5.59 75.79
CA GLU A 23 -144.53 -5.91 77.07
C GLU A 23 -144.44 -4.69 78.01
N TYR A 24 -144.26 -3.48 77.47
CA TYR A 24 -144.15 -2.26 78.27
C TYR A 24 -145.50 -1.65 78.69
N ARG A 25 -146.62 -2.08 78.08
CA ARG A 25 -147.97 -1.61 78.45
C ARG A 25 -148.55 -2.29 79.69
N ARG A 26 -148.03 -3.46 80.06
CA ARG A 26 -148.51 -4.24 81.23
C ARG A 26 -147.66 -4.03 82.49
N MET A 27 -146.56 -3.29 82.38
CA MET A 27 -145.72 -2.94 83.52
C MET A 27 -146.31 -1.74 84.27
N ASP A 28 -146.25 -1.80 85.59
CA ASP A 28 -146.58 -0.71 86.50
C ASP A 28 -145.47 0.36 86.52
N LEU A 29 -145.81 1.57 86.98
CA LEU A 29 -144.95 2.76 86.87
C LEU A 29 -143.56 2.57 87.53
N GLU A 30 -143.48 1.72 88.56
CA GLU A 30 -142.23 1.38 89.26
C GLU A 30 -141.30 0.55 88.36
N MET A 31 -141.82 -0.48 87.66
CA MET A 31 -141.02 -1.32 86.76
C MET A 31 -140.56 -0.57 85.52
N LEU A 32 -141.39 0.31 84.94
CA LEU A 32 -140.96 1.17 83.83
C LEU A 32 -139.81 2.12 84.22
N LYS A 33 -139.77 2.59 85.48
CA LYS A 33 -138.67 3.45 85.96
C LYS A 33 -137.33 2.72 86.04
N GLU A 34 -137.31 1.40 86.21
CA GLU A 34 -136.09 0.59 86.18
C GLU A 34 -135.70 0.10 84.78
N VAL A 35 -136.69 -0.11 83.89
CA VAL A 35 -136.45 -0.59 82.52
C VAL A 35 -135.90 0.50 81.61
N VAL A 36 -136.31 1.76 81.79
CA VAL A 36 -135.78 2.91 81.04
C VAL A 36 -134.25 3.03 81.16
N PRO A 37 -133.64 3.08 82.36
CA PRO A 37 -132.18 3.16 82.47
C PRO A 37 -131.48 1.90 81.95
N MET A 38 -132.10 0.72 82.01
CA MET A 38 -131.54 -0.51 81.42
C MET A 38 -131.50 -0.43 79.88
N LEU A 39 -132.57 0.03 79.24
CA LEU A 39 -132.63 0.22 77.79
C LEU A 39 -131.71 1.37 77.34
N GLU A 40 -131.60 2.45 78.13
CA GLU A 40 -130.64 3.51 77.89
C GLU A 40 -129.19 3.00 77.98
N GLN A 41 -128.89 2.14 78.95
CA GLN A 41 -127.57 1.50 79.08
C GLN A 41 -127.29 0.53 77.92
N GLN A 42 -128.28 -0.26 77.48
CA GLN A 42 -128.15 -1.12 76.30
C GLN A 42 -127.97 -0.31 75.01
N LEU A 43 -128.69 0.81 74.88
CA LEU A 43 -128.54 1.73 73.76
C LEU A 43 -127.14 2.36 73.76
N GLU A 44 -126.62 2.75 74.93
CA GLU A 44 -125.28 3.34 75.05
C GLU A 44 -124.17 2.31 74.79
N ALA A 45 -124.33 1.08 75.28
CA ALA A 45 -123.44 -0.04 74.96
C ALA A 45 -123.44 -0.35 73.45
N SER A 46 -124.62 -0.38 72.83
CA SER A 46 -124.77 -0.59 71.38
C SER A 46 -124.16 0.55 70.56
N LYS A 47 -124.35 1.81 70.98
CA LYS A 47 -123.70 2.99 70.36
C LYS A 47 -122.18 2.91 70.47
N THR A 48 -121.68 2.54 71.65
CA THR A 48 -120.24 2.39 71.89
C THR A 48 -119.64 1.28 71.03
N GLN A 49 -120.32 0.14 70.93
CA GLN A 49 -119.91 -0.97 70.06
C GLN A 49 -119.95 -0.58 68.58
N ARG A 50 -121.00 0.13 68.13
CA ARG A 50 -121.07 0.64 66.75
C ARG A 50 -119.92 1.60 66.46
N ASN A 51 -119.63 2.53 67.37
CA ASN A 51 -118.52 3.47 67.21
C ASN A 51 -117.18 2.75 67.17
N TRP A 52 -116.97 1.73 68.03
CA TRP A 52 -115.77 0.91 68.01
C TRP A 52 -115.62 0.15 66.69
N THR A 53 -116.68 -0.52 66.21
CA THR A 53 -116.65 -1.23 64.92
C THR A 53 -116.46 -0.28 63.73
N GLN A 54 -116.97 0.95 63.82
CA GLN A 54 -116.75 1.97 62.80
C GLN A 54 -115.29 2.42 62.77
N LEU A 55 -114.69 2.67 63.95
CA LEU A 55 -113.27 3.02 64.06
C LEU A 55 -112.36 1.91 63.54
N GLU A 56 -112.66 0.65 63.88
CA GLU A 56 -111.94 -0.52 63.37
C GLU A 56 -112.06 -0.64 61.84
N ARG A 57 -113.27 -0.47 61.28
CA ARG A 57 -113.47 -0.48 59.83
C ARG A 57 -112.67 0.63 59.15
N ASP A 58 -112.73 1.85 59.67
CA ASP A 58 -112.01 2.99 59.09
C ASP A 58 -110.49 2.78 59.19
N THR A 59 -110.01 2.22 60.30
CA THR A 59 -108.60 1.86 60.50
C THR A 59 -108.15 0.80 59.50
N VAL A 60 -108.91 -0.28 59.35
CA VAL A 60 -108.63 -1.34 58.35
C VAL A 60 -108.68 -0.78 56.94
N GLN A 61 -109.62 0.12 56.64
CA GLN A 61 -109.70 0.78 55.34
C GLN A 61 -108.45 1.64 55.07
N THR A 62 -107.96 2.39 56.06
CA THR A 62 -106.71 3.16 55.89
C THR A 62 -105.51 2.25 55.66
N PHE A 63 -105.38 1.14 56.38
CA PHE A 63 -104.31 0.17 56.13
C PHE A 63 -104.40 -0.45 54.74
N TYR A 64 -105.61 -0.80 54.30
CA TYR A 64 -105.84 -1.30 52.95
C TYR A 64 -105.45 -0.26 51.88
N ASP A 65 -105.87 1.00 52.03
CA ASP A 65 -105.56 2.05 51.07
C ASP A 65 -104.06 2.37 51.02
N VAL A 66 -103.38 2.38 52.19
CA VAL A 66 -101.92 2.58 52.27
C VAL A 66 -101.18 1.42 51.63
N THR A 67 -101.47 0.18 52.04
CA THR A 67 -100.78 -1.00 51.49
C THR A 67 -101.04 -1.17 49.99
N ARG A 68 -102.26 -0.88 49.52
CA ARG A 68 -102.57 -0.85 48.09
C ARG A 68 -101.71 0.17 47.36
N LYS A 69 -101.59 1.39 47.90
CA LYS A 69 -100.76 2.43 47.31
C LYS A 69 -99.28 2.05 47.31
N GLU A 70 -98.77 1.46 48.38
CA GLU A 70 -97.39 0.96 48.46
C GLU A 70 -97.13 -0.14 47.43
N VAL A 71 -98.09 -1.04 47.19
CA VAL A 71 -98.01 -2.05 46.13
C VAL A 71 -97.97 -1.37 44.76
N GLU A 72 -98.86 -0.41 44.48
CA GLU A 72 -98.86 0.34 43.22
C GLU A 72 -97.52 1.09 43.01
N ASP A 73 -96.96 1.70 44.07
CA ASP A 73 -95.66 2.38 44.01
C ASP A 73 -94.49 1.41 43.77
N LEU A 74 -94.50 0.23 44.39
CA LEU A 74 -93.50 -0.82 44.17
C LEU A 74 -93.61 -1.42 42.77
N GLU A 75 -94.81 -1.65 42.25
CA GLU A 75 -95.03 -2.09 40.87
C GLU A 75 -94.47 -1.07 39.87
N MET A 76 -94.69 0.23 40.11
CA MET A 76 -94.09 1.29 39.30
C MET A 76 -92.56 1.32 39.40
N ALA A 77 -92.00 1.12 40.59
CA ALA A 77 -90.56 1.07 40.79
C ALA A 77 -89.90 -0.13 40.08
N ILE A 78 -90.55 -1.30 40.12
CA ILE A 78 -90.10 -2.50 39.38
C ILE A 78 -90.13 -2.22 37.88
N ALA A 79 -91.24 -1.70 37.34
CA ALA A 79 -91.34 -1.36 35.92
C ALA A 79 -90.29 -0.32 35.48
N ALA A 80 -89.96 0.64 36.34
CA ALA A 80 -88.89 1.60 36.07
C ALA A 80 -87.50 0.95 36.04
N LYS A 81 -87.25 -0.04 36.91
CA LYS A 81 -86.00 -0.81 36.92
C LYS A 81 -85.87 -1.73 35.70
N ASP A 82 -86.95 -2.39 35.31
CA ASP A 82 -86.98 -3.23 34.10
C ASP A 82 -86.66 -2.39 32.86
N ARG A 83 -87.28 -1.21 32.73
CA ARG A 83 -86.98 -0.28 31.64
C ARG A 83 -85.52 0.20 31.66
N ALA A 84 -84.95 0.44 32.83
CA ALA A 84 -83.55 0.83 32.96
C ALA A 84 -82.60 -0.31 32.56
N MET A 85 -82.93 -1.56 32.90
CA MET A 85 -82.18 -2.74 32.46
C MET A 85 -82.24 -2.90 30.94
N GLU A 86 -83.42 -2.79 30.33
CA GLU A 86 -83.58 -2.83 28.86
C GLU A 86 -82.72 -1.77 28.16
N LEU A 87 -82.75 -0.52 28.63
CA LEU A 87 -81.92 0.55 28.08
C LEU A 87 -80.42 0.27 28.21
N MET A 88 -79.98 -0.31 29.33
CA MET A 88 -78.59 -0.68 29.53
C MET A 88 -78.17 -1.82 28.59
N GLU A 89 -79.04 -2.83 28.38
CA GLU A 89 -78.80 -3.91 27.43
C GLU A 89 -78.70 -3.39 26.00
N ASP A 90 -79.58 -2.48 25.60
CA ASP A 90 -79.56 -1.86 24.27
C ASP A 90 -78.29 -1.03 24.06
N ASN A 91 -77.90 -0.22 25.04
CA ASN A 91 -76.64 0.52 25.00
C ASN A 91 -75.44 -0.43 24.89
N HIS A 92 -75.40 -1.49 25.70
CA HIS A 92 -74.33 -2.48 25.65
C HIS A 92 -74.27 -3.17 24.27
N ARG A 93 -75.41 -3.51 23.66
CA ARG A 93 -75.46 -4.06 22.29
C ARG A 93 -74.92 -3.09 21.25
N VAL A 94 -75.13 -1.79 21.42
CA VAL A 94 -74.55 -0.76 20.53
C VAL A 94 -73.04 -0.67 20.74
N GLU A 95 -72.58 -0.60 21.98
CA GLU A 95 -71.14 -0.56 22.31
C GLU A 95 -70.39 -1.76 21.74
N VAL A 96 -70.91 -2.97 21.93
CA VAL A 96 -70.31 -4.20 21.37
C VAL A 96 -70.18 -4.11 19.85
N ARG A 97 -71.19 -3.59 19.15
CA ARG A 97 -71.12 -3.41 17.70
C ARG A 97 -70.06 -2.38 17.29
N VAL A 98 -69.95 -1.27 18.01
CA VAL A 98 -68.91 -0.26 17.79
C VAL A 98 -67.52 -0.85 18.02
N TYR A 99 -67.32 -1.59 19.10
CA TYR A 99 -66.04 -2.26 19.37
C TYR A 99 -65.67 -3.29 18.30
N VAL A 100 -66.63 -4.11 17.86
CA VAL A 100 -66.40 -5.06 16.75
C VAL A 100 -65.99 -4.31 15.47
N GLN A 101 -66.62 -3.17 15.17
CA GLN A 101 -66.25 -2.38 14.00
C GLN A 101 -64.88 -1.72 14.14
N LYS A 102 -64.52 -1.27 15.34
CA LYS A 102 -63.19 -0.72 15.64
C LYS A 102 -62.10 -1.77 15.48
N VAL A 103 -62.32 -3.00 15.94
CA VAL A 103 -61.39 -4.13 15.73
C VAL A 103 -61.23 -4.43 14.23
N LYS A 104 -62.33 -4.53 13.47
CA LYS A 104 -62.27 -4.74 12.02
C LYS A 104 -61.50 -3.65 11.29
N HIS A 105 -61.67 -2.39 11.70
CA HIS A 105 -60.95 -1.28 11.13
C HIS A 105 -59.45 -1.36 11.44
N LEU A 106 -59.09 -1.64 12.71
CA LEU A 106 -57.69 -1.83 13.11
C LEU A 106 -57.03 -3.00 12.36
N GLU A 107 -57.72 -4.12 12.18
CA GLU A 107 -57.22 -5.26 11.40
C GLU A 107 -56.99 -4.89 9.93
N TYR A 108 -57.90 -4.11 9.34
CA TYR A 108 -57.76 -3.63 7.97
C TYR A 108 -56.58 -2.66 7.82
N GLU A 109 -56.42 -1.70 8.74
CA GLU A 109 -55.27 -0.80 8.74
C GLU A 109 -53.96 -1.55 8.95
N HIS A 110 -53.90 -2.49 9.89
CA HIS A 110 -52.72 -3.34 10.09
C HIS A 110 -52.36 -4.10 8.82
N LYS A 111 -53.34 -4.70 8.14
CA LYS A 111 -53.11 -5.43 6.89
C LYS A 111 -52.60 -4.51 5.78
N ASN A 112 -53.15 -3.30 5.66
CA ASN A 112 -52.67 -2.31 4.69
C ASN A 112 -51.25 -1.84 5.02
N ASN A 113 -50.94 -1.57 6.29
CA ASN A 113 -49.61 -1.14 6.73
C ASN A 113 -48.57 -2.23 6.47
N LEU A 114 -48.89 -3.50 6.77
CA LEU A 114 -48.03 -4.64 6.42
C LEU A 114 -47.82 -4.75 4.90
N GLY A 115 -48.86 -4.50 4.10
CA GLY A 115 -48.75 -4.45 2.64
C GLY A 115 -47.87 -3.30 2.15
N ALA A 116 -47.96 -2.12 2.77
CA ALA A 116 -47.13 -0.97 2.46
C ALA A 116 -45.65 -1.22 2.79
N ILE A 117 -45.37 -1.71 4.01
CA ILE A 117 -44.01 -2.09 4.44
C ILE A 117 -43.44 -3.19 3.52
N GLY A 118 -44.25 -4.15 3.11
CA GLY A 118 -43.83 -5.21 2.19
C GLY A 118 -43.42 -4.68 0.81
N LYS A 119 -44.17 -3.71 0.27
CA LYS A 119 -43.82 -3.04 -0.99
C LYS A 119 -42.57 -2.18 -0.85
N GLU A 120 -42.53 -1.33 0.17
CA GLU A 120 -41.38 -0.48 0.45
C GLU A 120 -40.09 -1.31 0.61
N SER A 121 -40.16 -2.42 1.35
CA SER A 121 -39.02 -3.35 1.48
C SER A 121 -38.61 -3.97 0.15
N GLN A 122 -39.55 -4.19 -0.78
CA GLN A 122 -39.24 -4.73 -2.10
C GLN A 122 -38.60 -3.66 -3.00
N ASP A 123 -39.14 -2.45 -3.00
CA ASP A 123 -38.61 -1.30 -3.72
C ASP A 123 -37.16 -1.01 -3.27
N PHE A 124 -36.91 -0.96 -1.96
CA PHE A 124 -35.55 -0.82 -1.42
C PHE A 124 -34.58 -1.90 -1.90
N LYS A 125 -35.07 -3.14 -2.00
CA LYS A 125 -34.25 -4.26 -2.46
C LYS A 125 -33.93 -4.15 -3.95
N GLU A 126 -34.89 -3.72 -4.76
CA GLU A 126 -34.69 -3.50 -6.20
C GLU A 126 -33.70 -2.34 -6.44
N ASP A 127 -33.84 -1.24 -5.68
CA ASP A 127 -32.91 -0.10 -5.71
C ASP A 127 -31.49 -0.52 -5.31
N GLU A 128 -31.33 -1.30 -4.23
CA GLU A 128 -30.02 -1.78 -3.78
C GLU A 128 -29.37 -2.72 -4.81
N ILE A 129 -30.15 -3.57 -5.47
CA ILE A 129 -29.67 -4.42 -6.58
C ILE A 129 -29.20 -3.57 -7.76
N GLY A 130 -29.96 -2.53 -8.12
CA GLY A 130 -29.60 -1.58 -9.19
C GLY A 130 -28.28 -0.86 -8.88
N LEU A 131 -28.19 -0.23 -7.71
CA LEU A 131 -26.97 0.44 -7.25
C LEU A 131 -25.76 -0.50 -7.19
N HIS A 132 -25.96 -1.74 -6.73
CA HIS A 132 -24.91 -2.74 -6.71
C HIS A 132 -24.43 -3.08 -8.14
N SER A 133 -25.36 -3.27 -9.07
CA SER A 133 -25.06 -3.56 -10.48
C SER A 133 -24.25 -2.43 -11.13
N ASP A 134 -24.66 -1.18 -10.91
CA ASP A 134 -23.97 0.00 -11.46
C ASP A 134 -22.56 0.14 -10.89
N ARG A 135 -22.40 -0.05 -9.57
CA ARG A 135 -21.09 -0.04 -8.92
C ARG A 135 -20.16 -1.13 -9.47
N VAL A 136 -20.69 -2.34 -9.69
CA VAL A 136 -19.93 -3.45 -10.30
C VAL A 136 -19.57 -3.13 -11.76
N GLY A 137 -20.47 -2.48 -12.51
CA GLY A 137 -20.21 -2.03 -13.87
C GLY A 137 -19.05 -1.04 -13.95
N LEU A 138 -19.08 0.01 -13.11
CA LEU A 138 -18.01 1.00 -12.98
C LEU A 138 -16.67 0.34 -12.61
N GLN A 139 -16.64 -0.52 -11.59
CA GLN A 139 -15.42 -1.21 -11.18
C GLN A 139 -14.85 -2.13 -12.27
N LYS A 140 -15.71 -2.74 -13.11
CA LYS A 140 -15.25 -3.50 -14.29
C LYS A 140 -14.62 -2.60 -15.34
N GLY A 141 -15.25 -1.45 -15.63
CA GLY A 141 -14.71 -0.44 -16.54
C GLY A 141 -13.33 0.08 -16.09
N ASP A 142 -13.20 0.47 -14.81
CA ASP A 142 -11.93 0.93 -14.24
C ASP A 142 -10.84 -0.15 -14.33
N LYS A 143 -11.21 -1.41 -14.04
CA LYS A 143 -10.29 -2.56 -14.16
C LYS A 143 -9.82 -2.78 -15.60
N GLU A 144 -10.69 -2.59 -16.59
CA GLU A 144 -10.33 -2.71 -18.00
C GLU A 144 -9.42 -1.56 -18.44
N SER A 145 -9.75 -0.32 -18.09
CA SER A 145 -8.90 0.85 -18.35
C SER A 145 -7.51 0.70 -17.73
N LEU A 146 -7.42 0.30 -16.46
CA LEU A 146 -6.14 0.06 -15.79
C LEU A 146 -5.32 -1.06 -16.44
N LYS A 147 -5.98 -2.08 -16.99
CA LYS A 147 -5.29 -3.15 -17.74
C LYS A 147 -4.71 -2.63 -19.04
N ASP A 148 -5.42 -1.74 -19.73
CA ASP A 148 -4.96 -1.18 -20.99
C ASP A 148 -3.81 -0.19 -20.77
N ASP A 149 -3.89 0.68 -19.75
CA ASP A 149 -2.78 1.54 -19.32
C ASP A 149 -1.51 0.72 -18.99
N LEU A 150 -1.70 -0.42 -18.31
CA LEU A 150 -0.59 -1.31 -17.96
C LEU A 150 0.02 -1.98 -19.19
N LYS A 151 -0.79 -2.37 -20.19
CA LYS A 151 -0.28 -2.87 -21.47
C LYS A 151 0.48 -1.79 -22.22
N GLU A 152 -0.04 -0.57 -22.29
CA GLU A 152 0.62 0.55 -22.96
C GLU A 152 1.98 0.86 -22.33
N LYS A 153 2.03 0.95 -20.98
CA LYS A 153 3.30 1.12 -20.25
C LYS A 153 4.28 -0.02 -20.50
N ASN A 154 3.81 -1.26 -20.56
CA ASN A 154 4.67 -2.40 -20.87
C ASN A 154 5.25 -2.33 -22.28
N VAL A 155 4.44 -1.92 -23.27
CA VAL A 155 4.91 -1.73 -24.65
C VAL A 155 5.93 -0.58 -24.73
N ALA A 156 5.66 0.54 -24.07
CA ALA A 156 6.59 1.67 -24.00
C ALA A 156 7.94 1.27 -23.36
N ASN A 157 7.90 0.56 -22.23
CA ASN A 157 9.11 0.06 -21.57
C ASN A 157 9.88 -0.94 -22.44
N ALA A 158 9.18 -1.84 -23.14
CA ALA A 158 9.81 -2.80 -24.06
C ALA A 158 10.52 -2.07 -25.21
N GLN A 159 9.92 -1.00 -25.73
CA GLN A 159 10.53 -0.17 -26.77
C GLN A 159 11.76 0.59 -26.24
N GLU A 160 11.71 1.11 -25.02
CA GLU A 160 12.85 1.77 -24.39
C GLU A 160 14.03 0.81 -24.20
N ILE A 161 13.77 -0.41 -23.72
CA ILE A 161 14.77 -1.47 -23.60
C ILE A 161 15.35 -1.84 -24.97
N ALA A 162 14.52 -1.95 -26.00
CA ALA A 162 14.98 -2.23 -27.36
C ALA A 162 15.90 -1.11 -27.88
N ASN A 163 15.52 0.15 -27.67
CA ASN A 163 16.33 1.31 -28.05
C ASN A 163 17.68 1.33 -27.31
N MET A 164 17.69 1.04 -26.00
CA MET A 164 18.92 0.93 -25.22
C MET A 164 19.83 -0.18 -25.75
N LYS A 165 19.29 -1.35 -26.11
CA LYS A 165 20.07 -2.45 -26.69
C LYS A 165 20.71 -2.06 -28.03
N VAL A 166 19.98 -1.40 -28.91
CA VAL A 166 20.51 -0.90 -30.19
C VAL A 166 21.63 0.13 -29.96
N GLN A 167 21.47 1.03 -28.98
CA GLN A 167 22.51 1.98 -28.61
C GLN A 167 23.76 1.29 -28.05
N GLN A 168 23.60 0.29 -27.18
CA GLN A 168 24.71 -0.50 -26.65
C GLN A 168 25.46 -1.23 -27.77
N GLU A 169 24.74 -1.86 -28.70
CA GLU A 169 25.34 -2.54 -29.84
C GLU A 169 26.15 -1.59 -30.72
N LYS A 170 25.65 -0.37 -30.95
CA LYS A 170 26.38 0.68 -31.67
C LYS A 170 27.67 1.09 -30.94
N ILE A 171 27.63 1.25 -29.62
CA ILE A 171 28.82 1.59 -28.81
C ILE A 171 29.85 0.46 -28.89
N VAL A 172 29.42 -0.80 -28.75
CA VAL A 172 30.30 -1.96 -28.87
C VAL A 172 30.95 -2.03 -30.26
N GLN A 173 30.20 -1.75 -31.32
CA GLN A 173 30.74 -1.73 -32.68
C GLN A 173 31.76 -0.59 -32.89
N GLN A 174 31.49 0.60 -32.32
CA GLN A 174 32.45 1.71 -32.33
C GLN A 174 33.74 1.36 -31.57
N GLN A 175 33.63 0.68 -30.44
CA GLN A 175 34.81 0.23 -29.70
C GLN A 175 35.60 -0.81 -30.49
N LYS A 176 34.95 -1.81 -31.09
CA LYS A 176 35.60 -2.83 -31.94
C LYS A 176 36.37 -2.17 -33.08
N THR A 177 35.73 -1.30 -33.84
CA THR A 177 36.37 -0.57 -34.94
C THR A 177 37.55 0.28 -34.47
N SER A 178 37.45 0.95 -33.31
CA SER A 178 38.58 1.68 -32.73
C SER A 178 39.75 0.77 -32.33
N PHE A 179 39.48 -0.43 -31.81
CA PHE A 179 40.51 -1.41 -31.47
C PHE A 179 41.17 -2.01 -32.71
N GLU A 180 40.40 -2.31 -33.75
CA GLU A 180 40.93 -2.78 -35.04
C GLU A 180 41.86 -1.73 -35.67
N LEU A 181 41.47 -0.45 -35.67
CA LEU A 181 42.34 0.64 -36.13
C LEU A 181 43.62 0.74 -35.29
N ASN A 182 43.52 0.72 -33.96
CA ASN A 182 44.69 0.76 -33.09
C ASN A 182 45.64 -0.44 -33.30
N LEU A 183 45.08 -1.62 -33.57
CA LEU A 183 45.84 -2.84 -33.80
C LEU A 183 46.58 -2.78 -35.14
N THR A 184 45.91 -2.35 -36.21
CA THR A 184 46.55 -2.13 -37.52
C THR A 184 47.65 -1.07 -37.45
N GLU A 185 47.43 0.06 -36.76
CA GLU A 185 48.48 1.05 -36.55
C GLU A 185 49.68 0.50 -35.77
N LEU A 186 49.45 -0.38 -34.80
CA LEU A 186 50.53 -1.00 -34.03
C LEU A 186 51.31 -2.00 -34.87
N GLU A 187 50.62 -2.80 -35.69
CA GLU A 187 51.23 -3.72 -36.66
C GLU A 187 52.11 -2.96 -37.65
N ASP A 188 51.60 -1.88 -38.26
CA ASP A 188 52.35 -1.04 -39.19
C ASP A 188 53.61 -0.44 -38.55
N LYS A 189 53.50 0.03 -37.29
CA LYS A 189 54.66 0.51 -36.51
C LYS A 189 55.68 -0.60 -36.27
N CYS A 190 55.25 -1.82 -36.00
CA CYS A 190 56.15 -2.96 -35.81
C CYS A 190 56.83 -3.37 -37.13
N ILE A 191 56.08 -3.44 -38.23
CA ILE A 191 56.62 -3.74 -39.57
C ILE A 191 57.67 -2.70 -39.97
N THR A 192 57.37 -1.41 -39.77
CA THR A 192 58.31 -0.31 -40.09
C THR A 192 59.59 -0.42 -39.25
N LYS A 193 59.48 -0.73 -37.95
CA LYS A 193 60.64 -0.93 -37.09
C LYS A 193 61.49 -2.13 -37.51
N LEU A 194 60.85 -3.23 -37.93
CA LEU A 194 61.55 -4.40 -38.43
C LEU A 194 62.29 -4.10 -39.74
N GLY A 195 61.63 -3.44 -40.69
CA GLY A 195 62.27 -3.04 -41.95
C GLY A 195 63.47 -2.12 -41.74
N ASN A 196 63.34 -1.11 -40.88
CA ASN A 196 64.46 -0.23 -40.52
C ASN A 196 65.64 -1.00 -39.90
N LEU A 197 65.36 -1.99 -39.05
CA LEU A 197 66.40 -2.82 -38.44
C LEU A 197 67.08 -3.72 -39.48
N GLU A 198 66.33 -4.27 -40.42
CA GLU A 198 66.89 -5.04 -41.55
C GLU A 198 67.82 -4.17 -42.40
N ASP A 199 67.39 -2.96 -42.75
CA ASP A 199 68.19 -1.99 -43.50
C ASP A 199 69.48 -1.60 -42.75
N ASP A 200 69.39 -1.34 -41.44
CA ASP A 200 70.54 -1.03 -40.60
C ASP A 200 71.56 -2.19 -40.53
N LEU A 201 71.08 -3.43 -40.42
CA LEU A 201 71.94 -4.62 -40.40
C LEU A 201 72.59 -4.88 -41.77
N GLU A 202 71.84 -4.68 -42.86
CA GLU A 202 72.34 -4.77 -44.23
C GLU A 202 73.43 -3.72 -44.48
N LEU A 203 73.20 -2.47 -44.03
CA LEU A 203 74.19 -1.40 -44.12
C LEU A 203 75.46 -1.75 -43.33
N ARG A 204 75.31 -2.23 -42.09
CA ARG A 204 76.44 -2.64 -41.25
C ARG A 204 77.25 -3.74 -41.91
N ARG A 205 76.59 -4.75 -42.47
CA ARG A 205 77.24 -5.83 -43.24
C ARG A 205 78.00 -5.29 -44.44
N LYS A 206 77.44 -4.33 -45.20
CA LYS A 206 78.12 -3.70 -46.35
C LYS A 206 79.37 -2.93 -45.91
N VAL A 207 79.27 -2.17 -44.81
CA VAL A 207 80.43 -1.47 -44.23
C VAL A 207 81.51 -2.45 -43.82
N ASP A 208 81.16 -3.53 -43.10
CA ASP A 208 82.13 -4.55 -42.68
C ASP A 208 82.82 -5.22 -43.88
N ILE A 209 82.08 -5.50 -44.96
CA ILE A 209 82.64 -6.05 -46.21
C ILE A 209 83.63 -5.05 -46.83
N HIS A 210 83.25 -3.79 -46.96
CA HIS A 210 84.13 -2.76 -47.52
C HIS A 210 85.40 -2.56 -46.68
N GLU A 211 85.30 -2.54 -45.35
CA GLU A 211 86.49 -2.48 -44.49
C GLU A 211 87.43 -3.69 -44.71
N ILE A 212 86.87 -4.90 -44.85
CA ILE A 212 87.67 -6.10 -45.14
C ILE A 212 88.33 -6.00 -46.52
N GLU A 213 87.60 -5.51 -47.53
CA GLU A 213 88.12 -5.30 -48.88
C GLU A 213 89.25 -4.26 -48.89
N GLU A 214 89.11 -3.14 -48.19
CA GLU A 214 90.16 -2.13 -48.04
C GLU A 214 91.40 -2.72 -47.36
N ARG A 215 91.24 -3.46 -46.25
CA ARG A 215 92.37 -4.14 -45.59
C ARG A 215 93.06 -5.13 -46.53
N LYS A 216 92.30 -5.91 -47.31
CA LYS A 216 92.84 -6.84 -48.31
C LYS A 216 93.58 -6.12 -49.44
N ASN A 217 93.01 -5.02 -49.95
CA ASN A 217 93.63 -4.21 -51.01
C ASN A 217 94.92 -3.55 -50.53
N LEU A 218 94.94 -3.02 -49.31
CA LEU A 218 96.17 -2.54 -48.67
C LEU A 218 97.22 -3.65 -48.58
N HIS A 219 96.83 -4.85 -48.13
CA HIS A 219 97.74 -5.98 -48.05
C HIS A 219 98.26 -6.42 -49.44
N ILE A 220 97.40 -6.45 -50.46
CA ILE A 220 97.80 -6.73 -51.86
C ILE A 220 98.81 -5.69 -52.33
N ASN A 221 98.56 -4.40 -52.08
CA ASN A 221 99.48 -3.33 -52.47
C ASN A 221 100.83 -3.44 -51.76
N ASP A 222 100.84 -3.74 -50.46
CA ASP A 222 102.06 -3.99 -49.69
C ASP A 222 102.82 -5.21 -50.23
N LEU A 223 102.10 -6.29 -50.55
CA LEU A 223 102.68 -7.49 -51.13
C LEU A 223 103.26 -7.22 -52.53
N MET A 224 102.56 -6.48 -53.38
CA MET A 224 103.06 -6.03 -54.68
C MET A 224 104.32 -5.19 -54.52
N ARG A 225 104.33 -4.22 -53.60
CA ARG A 225 105.50 -3.37 -53.33
C ARG A 225 106.68 -4.18 -52.81
N ASN A 226 106.43 -5.16 -51.94
CA ASN A 226 107.45 -6.08 -51.44
C ASN A 226 107.98 -6.99 -52.55
N HIS A 227 107.12 -7.54 -53.40
CA HIS A 227 107.52 -8.32 -54.57
C HIS A 227 108.30 -7.47 -55.57
N GLU A 228 107.92 -6.22 -55.81
CA GLU A 228 108.63 -5.34 -56.73
C GLU A 228 110.01 -4.94 -56.17
N ARG A 229 110.10 -4.70 -54.85
CA ARG A 229 111.38 -4.54 -54.16
C ARG A 229 112.23 -5.81 -54.26
N ALA A 230 111.65 -6.99 -54.01
CA ALA A 230 112.33 -8.26 -54.14
C ALA A 230 112.77 -8.53 -55.58
N PHE A 231 111.96 -8.18 -56.59
CA PHE A 231 112.31 -8.27 -58.00
C PHE A 231 113.41 -7.29 -58.37
N ARG A 232 113.40 -6.06 -57.85
CA ARG A 232 114.52 -5.11 -58.03
C ARG A 232 115.79 -5.62 -57.36
N GLN A 233 115.69 -6.16 -56.14
CA GLN A 233 116.81 -6.79 -55.45
C GLN A 233 117.30 -8.02 -56.21
N MET A 234 116.41 -8.83 -56.76
CA MET A 234 116.73 -10.00 -57.57
C MET A 234 117.33 -9.60 -58.91
N LYS A 235 116.87 -8.51 -59.53
CA LYS A 235 117.45 -7.93 -60.74
C LYS A 235 118.80 -7.28 -60.47
N SER A 236 118.99 -6.63 -59.32
CA SER A 236 120.30 -6.18 -58.84
C SER A 236 121.18 -7.40 -58.63
N TYR A 237 120.75 -8.38 -57.85
CA TYR A 237 121.46 -9.63 -57.61
C TYR A 237 121.78 -10.38 -58.89
N TYR A 238 120.91 -10.39 -59.90
CA TYR A 238 121.20 -10.98 -61.21
C TYR A 238 122.06 -10.09 -62.08
N ASN A 239 122.01 -8.76 -61.98
CA ASN A 239 122.96 -7.86 -62.65
C ASN A 239 124.35 -7.93 -62.01
N ASP A 240 124.40 -8.03 -60.68
CA ASP A 240 125.58 -8.26 -59.86
C ASP A 240 126.10 -9.65 -60.15
N ILE A 241 125.25 -10.68 -60.26
CA ILE A 241 125.59 -11.99 -60.81
C ILE A 241 125.90 -11.93 -62.29
N THR A 242 125.41 -11.00 -63.10
CA THR A 242 125.78 -10.93 -64.53
C THR A 242 127.14 -10.27 -64.68
N ASN A 243 127.46 -9.31 -63.82
CA ASN A 243 128.80 -8.73 -63.66
C ASN A 243 129.75 -9.77 -63.07
N ASP A 244 129.36 -10.42 -61.97
CA ASP A 244 130.09 -11.52 -61.35
C ASP A 244 130.12 -12.72 -62.27
N ASN A 245 129.16 -12.97 -63.16
CA ASN A 245 129.15 -14.02 -64.20
C ASN A 245 129.89 -13.57 -65.44
N LEU A 246 130.09 -12.29 -65.72
CA LEU A 246 131.07 -11.85 -66.73
C LEU A 246 132.49 -12.06 -66.18
N GLN A 247 132.66 -11.83 -64.87
CA GLN A 247 133.87 -12.12 -64.11
C GLN A 247 134.08 -13.64 -63.91
N LEU A 248 133.01 -14.36 -63.65
CA LEU A 248 132.93 -15.79 -63.43
C LEU A 248 132.71 -16.52 -64.76
N ILE A 249 132.43 -15.91 -65.91
CA ILE A 249 132.58 -16.56 -67.25
C ILE A 249 134.06 -16.52 -67.64
N LYS A 250 134.80 -15.52 -67.15
CA LYS A 250 136.26 -15.54 -67.11
C LYS A 250 136.77 -16.69 -66.23
N ASP A 251 136.16 -16.90 -65.04
CA ASP A 251 136.61 -17.92 -64.08
C ASP A 251 135.96 -19.33 -64.28
N LEU A 252 134.75 -19.45 -64.83
CA LEU A 252 134.02 -20.71 -65.14
C LEU A 252 134.39 -21.26 -66.52
N LYS A 253 135.06 -20.50 -67.39
CA LYS A 253 135.88 -21.13 -68.42
C LYS A 253 136.94 -22.05 -67.79
N SER A 254 137.32 -21.82 -66.53
CA SER A 254 138.20 -22.67 -65.73
C SER A 254 137.46 -23.70 -64.84
N GLU A 255 136.19 -23.49 -64.46
CA GLU A 255 135.49 -24.31 -63.45
C GLU A 255 134.24 -25.07 -63.98
N VAL A 256 133.88 -24.95 -65.27
CA VAL A 256 132.85 -25.77 -65.95
C VAL A 256 133.20 -27.27 -66.05
N VAL A 257 134.45 -27.63 -65.72
CA VAL A 257 134.88 -29.03 -65.58
C VAL A 257 134.36 -29.67 -64.27
N GLU A 258 134.02 -28.90 -63.23
CA GLU A 258 133.90 -29.44 -61.87
C GLU A 258 132.46 -29.76 -61.40
N LYS A 259 131.43 -28.97 -61.73
CA LYS A 259 130.12 -29.06 -61.02
C LYS A 259 128.98 -29.74 -61.78
N LYS A 260 129.29 -30.47 -62.86
CA LYS A 260 128.34 -31.36 -63.57
C LYS A 260 127.89 -32.60 -62.76
N LYS A 261 128.18 -32.69 -61.46
CA LYS A 261 128.15 -33.97 -60.71
C LYS A 261 127.19 -34.10 -59.53
N LYS A 262 126.38 -33.11 -59.13
CA LYS A 262 125.54 -33.26 -57.90
C LYS A 262 124.16 -32.58 -57.94
N ALA A 263 123.25 -33.07 -58.76
CA ALA A 263 121.85 -32.63 -58.78
C ALA A 263 120.86 -33.80 -58.96
N VAL A 264 120.75 -34.71 -57.99
CA VAL A 264 119.66 -35.72 -57.91
C VAL A 264 119.35 -36.11 -56.43
N GLY A 265 119.02 -35.16 -55.56
CA GLY A 265 118.83 -35.42 -54.11
C GLY A 265 117.44 -35.12 -53.52
N VAL A 266 116.56 -34.40 -54.21
CA VAL A 266 115.35 -33.83 -53.60
C VAL A 266 114.09 -34.56 -54.07
N GLN A 267 114.03 -35.87 -53.78
CA GLN A 267 112.83 -36.67 -54.08
C GLN A 267 112.36 -37.55 -52.90
N LYS A 268 112.95 -37.39 -51.71
CA LYS A 268 112.63 -38.21 -50.51
C LYS A 268 111.84 -37.47 -49.42
N THR A 269 111.79 -36.13 -49.43
CA THR A 269 111.08 -35.32 -48.43
C THR A 269 109.56 -35.23 -48.63
N MET A 270 109.03 -35.80 -49.73
CA MET A 270 107.61 -35.70 -50.08
C MET A 270 106.74 -36.81 -49.48
N PHE A 271 107.35 -37.90 -48.97
CA PHE A 271 106.63 -39.04 -48.38
C PHE A 271 106.34 -38.85 -46.88
N ASP A 272 107.26 -38.25 -46.12
CA ASP A 272 107.13 -38.08 -44.66
C ASP A 272 105.99 -37.12 -44.28
N ILE A 273 105.70 -36.09 -45.11
CA ILE A 273 104.61 -35.13 -44.88
C ILE A 273 103.22 -35.80 -45.03
N GLY A 274 103.10 -36.83 -45.87
CA GLY A 274 101.83 -37.53 -46.10
C GLY A 274 101.41 -38.45 -44.95
N GLN A 275 102.38 -38.97 -44.18
CA GLN A 275 102.11 -39.90 -43.08
C GLN A 275 101.74 -39.15 -41.78
N GLU A 276 102.35 -37.99 -41.54
CA GLU A 276 102.04 -37.11 -40.41
C GLU A 276 100.59 -36.59 -40.46
N ASN A 277 100.10 -36.24 -41.66
CA ASN A 277 98.73 -35.75 -41.88
C ASN A 277 97.65 -36.81 -41.60
N LYS A 278 97.94 -38.10 -41.81
CA LYS A 278 97.01 -39.19 -41.47
C LYS A 278 96.91 -39.42 -39.96
N ARG A 279 98.00 -39.23 -39.21
CA ARG A 279 98.01 -39.41 -37.74
C ARG A 279 97.21 -38.35 -36.99
N LEU A 280 97.12 -37.12 -37.53
CA LEU A 280 96.46 -35.99 -36.87
C LEU A 280 94.95 -35.90 -37.12
N SER A 281 94.40 -36.67 -38.08
CA SER A 281 92.98 -36.57 -38.48
C SER A 281 92.00 -37.16 -37.46
N GLU A 282 92.39 -38.24 -36.76
CA GLU A 282 91.54 -38.94 -35.79
C GLU A 282 91.34 -38.14 -34.48
N PRO A 283 92.39 -37.59 -33.83
CA PRO A 283 92.22 -36.73 -32.65
C PRO A 283 91.48 -35.42 -32.97
N LEU A 284 91.61 -34.89 -34.20
CA LEU A 284 90.86 -33.70 -34.62
C LEU A 284 89.35 -33.98 -34.69
N ASN A 285 88.94 -35.13 -35.24
CA ASN A 285 87.53 -35.51 -35.31
C ASN A 285 86.92 -35.78 -33.93
N ALA A 286 87.67 -36.40 -33.01
CA ALA A 286 87.23 -36.61 -31.63
C ALA A 286 86.98 -35.27 -30.91
N ALA A 287 87.90 -34.31 -31.02
CA ALA A 287 87.74 -32.98 -30.43
C ALA A 287 86.56 -32.19 -31.05
N VAL A 288 86.31 -32.34 -32.36
CA VAL A 288 85.15 -31.72 -33.02
C VAL A 288 83.83 -32.30 -32.51
N SER A 289 83.77 -33.62 -32.29
CA SER A 289 82.59 -34.28 -31.70
C SER A 289 82.32 -33.81 -30.27
N GLU A 290 83.36 -33.72 -29.44
CA GLU A 290 83.25 -33.26 -28.06
C GLU A 290 82.78 -31.79 -27.98
N VAL A 291 83.29 -30.93 -28.87
CA VAL A 291 82.82 -29.54 -29.00
C VAL A 291 81.35 -29.48 -29.43
N ALA A 292 80.88 -30.39 -30.28
CA ALA A 292 79.47 -30.45 -30.68
C ALA A 292 78.57 -30.86 -29.51
N ASP A 293 78.97 -31.86 -28.72
CA ASP A 293 78.21 -32.32 -27.55
C ASP A 293 78.15 -31.25 -26.45
N LEU A 294 79.26 -30.58 -26.16
CA LEU A 294 79.31 -29.48 -25.19
C LEU A 294 78.45 -28.28 -25.64
N ARG A 295 78.39 -27.99 -26.95
CA ARG A 295 77.49 -26.97 -27.50
C ARG A 295 76.02 -27.35 -27.37
N ALA A 296 75.68 -28.63 -27.52
CA ALA A 296 74.32 -29.11 -27.31
C ALA A 296 73.90 -28.98 -25.83
N GLN A 297 74.77 -29.37 -24.89
CA GLN A 297 74.52 -29.21 -23.45
C GLN A 297 74.36 -27.75 -23.03
N LEU A 298 75.16 -26.83 -23.59
CA LEU A 298 75.03 -25.39 -23.35
C LEU A 298 73.65 -24.86 -23.81
N LYS A 299 73.17 -25.30 -24.97
CA LYS A 299 71.85 -24.91 -25.48
C LYS A 299 70.72 -25.40 -24.57
N ASP A 300 70.81 -26.62 -24.06
CA ASP A 300 69.83 -27.15 -23.11
C ASP A 300 69.85 -26.39 -21.78
N GLN A 301 71.04 -26.06 -21.25
CA GLN A 301 71.16 -25.21 -20.05
C GLN A 301 70.58 -23.81 -20.26
N GLU A 302 70.74 -23.20 -21.44
CA GLU A 302 70.13 -21.90 -21.76
C GLU A 302 68.59 -22.00 -21.77
N LYS A 303 68.04 -23.08 -22.32
CA LYS A 303 66.60 -23.36 -22.30
C LYS A 303 66.07 -23.53 -20.88
N ASP A 304 66.78 -24.27 -20.04
CA ASP A 304 66.40 -24.49 -18.63
C ASP A 304 66.49 -23.20 -17.81
N ARG A 305 67.50 -22.35 -18.08
CA ARG A 305 67.61 -21.04 -17.46
C ARG A 305 66.43 -20.13 -17.84
N LEU A 306 66.00 -20.17 -19.10
CA LEU A 306 64.83 -19.42 -19.56
C LEU A 306 63.53 -19.94 -18.94
N SER A 307 63.35 -21.26 -18.88
CA SER A 307 62.16 -21.88 -18.26
C SER A 307 62.07 -21.56 -16.77
N LEU A 308 63.20 -21.60 -16.04
CA LEU A 308 63.29 -21.20 -14.65
C LEU A 308 62.95 -19.73 -14.45
N ARG A 309 63.45 -18.84 -15.32
CA ARG A 309 63.11 -17.40 -15.27
C ARG A 309 61.59 -17.19 -15.44
N ASN A 310 60.98 -17.87 -16.40
CA ASN A 310 59.55 -17.79 -16.66
C ASN A 310 58.73 -18.36 -15.50
N ALA A 311 59.15 -19.49 -14.91
CA ALA A 311 58.52 -20.07 -13.73
C ALA A 311 58.60 -19.13 -12.52
N LYS A 312 59.75 -18.49 -12.29
CA LYS A 312 59.91 -17.48 -11.23
C LYS A 312 59.01 -16.27 -11.45
N ALA A 313 58.91 -15.77 -12.67
CA ALA A 313 58.01 -14.66 -12.99
C ALA A 313 56.54 -15.03 -12.71
N ARG A 314 56.09 -16.22 -13.12
CA ARG A 314 54.74 -16.73 -12.80
C ARG A 314 54.52 -16.86 -11.29
N LEU A 315 55.52 -17.34 -10.55
CA LEU A 315 55.42 -17.48 -9.10
C LEU A 315 55.22 -16.13 -8.40
N VAL A 316 55.91 -15.08 -8.83
CA VAL A 316 55.74 -13.73 -8.27
C VAL A 316 54.31 -13.22 -8.51
N VAL A 317 53.79 -13.37 -9.73
CA VAL A 317 52.41 -12.99 -10.05
C VAL A 317 51.40 -13.78 -9.21
N MET A 318 51.56 -15.09 -9.12
CA MET A 318 50.67 -15.96 -8.33
C MET A 318 50.71 -15.63 -6.84
N LYS A 319 51.89 -15.28 -6.29
CA LYS A 319 52.01 -14.84 -4.90
C LYS A 319 51.27 -13.52 -4.65
N SER A 320 51.43 -12.54 -5.54
CA SER A 320 50.71 -11.28 -5.43
C SER A 320 49.19 -11.46 -5.53
N GLN A 321 48.73 -12.33 -6.43
CA GLN A 321 47.31 -12.67 -6.54
C GLN A 321 46.79 -13.38 -5.28
N TYR A 322 47.58 -14.29 -4.70
CA TYR A 322 47.22 -14.98 -3.46
C TYR A 322 47.12 -14.01 -2.27
N GLU A 323 48.09 -13.11 -2.13
CA GLU A 323 48.07 -12.07 -1.10
C GLU A 323 46.85 -11.15 -1.25
N GLN A 324 46.56 -10.69 -2.47
CA GLN A 324 45.36 -9.88 -2.74
C GLN A 324 44.07 -10.63 -2.41
N LEU A 325 43.95 -11.88 -2.84
CA LEU A 325 42.76 -12.70 -2.57
C LEU A 325 42.58 -12.98 -1.07
N THR A 326 43.67 -13.06 -0.31
CA THR A 326 43.62 -13.23 1.15
C THR A 326 43.08 -11.97 1.83
N LEU A 327 43.49 -10.78 1.37
CA LEU A 327 42.94 -9.51 1.85
C LEU A 327 41.47 -9.36 1.49
N ASP A 328 41.11 -9.61 0.23
CA ASP A 328 39.73 -9.53 -0.24
C ASP A 328 38.81 -10.49 0.53
N HIS A 329 39.30 -11.69 0.87
CA HIS A 329 38.56 -12.65 1.68
C HIS A 329 38.33 -12.14 3.11
N ALA A 330 39.36 -11.55 3.74
CA ALA A 330 39.23 -10.98 5.08
C ALA A 330 38.21 -9.83 5.10
N ASP A 331 38.30 -8.90 4.15
CA ASP A 331 37.35 -7.79 3.99
C ASP A 331 35.92 -8.28 3.76
N LEU A 332 35.75 -9.34 2.97
CA LEU A 332 34.44 -9.91 2.69
C LEU A 332 33.86 -10.63 3.91
N GLN A 333 34.71 -11.30 4.69
CA GLN A 333 34.32 -11.94 5.94
C GLN A 333 33.84 -10.91 6.97
N ASP A 334 34.57 -9.81 7.16
CA ASP A 334 34.18 -8.73 8.07
C ASP A 334 32.82 -8.12 7.67
N LYS A 335 32.62 -7.88 6.37
CA LYS A 335 31.34 -7.39 5.83
C LYS A 335 30.20 -8.39 6.06
N TYR A 336 30.49 -9.69 5.91
CA TYR A 336 29.51 -10.74 6.16
C TYR A 336 29.10 -10.76 7.63
N GLU A 337 30.06 -10.70 8.56
CA GLU A 337 29.78 -10.65 10.00
C GLU A 337 28.96 -9.42 10.40
N GLU A 338 29.23 -8.25 9.80
CA GLU A 338 28.45 -7.04 10.03
C GLU A 338 26.99 -7.19 9.54
N VAL A 339 26.79 -7.75 8.35
CA VAL A 339 25.45 -7.99 7.78
C VAL A 339 24.70 -9.04 8.59
N GLU A 340 25.37 -10.10 9.01
CA GLU A 340 24.78 -11.14 9.85
C GLU A 340 24.34 -10.57 11.20
N LYS A 341 25.16 -9.72 11.82
CA LYS A 341 24.81 -9.02 13.05
C LYS A 341 23.57 -8.13 12.86
N LYS A 342 23.54 -7.31 11.80
CA LYS A 342 22.36 -6.47 11.48
C LYS A 342 21.10 -7.30 11.25
N ARG A 343 21.21 -8.45 10.58
CA ARG A 343 20.10 -9.39 10.38
C ARG A 343 19.58 -9.91 11.72
N ASN A 344 20.47 -10.36 12.60
CA ASN A 344 20.10 -10.91 13.90
C ASN A 344 19.47 -9.83 14.79
N ASP A 345 20.08 -8.65 14.86
CA ASP A 345 19.54 -7.51 15.61
C ASP A 345 18.13 -7.13 15.11
N LEU A 346 17.93 -7.08 13.80
CA LEU A 346 16.61 -6.81 13.21
C LEU A 346 15.60 -7.91 13.56
N TYR A 347 16.00 -9.18 13.48
CA TYR A 347 15.12 -10.30 13.79
C TYR A 347 14.72 -10.34 15.26
N ASP A 348 15.68 -10.14 16.16
CA ASP A 348 15.47 -10.14 17.61
C ASP A 348 14.59 -8.96 18.06
N THR A 349 14.78 -7.80 17.43
CA THR A 349 14.01 -6.58 17.77
C THR A 349 12.66 -6.50 17.07
N PHE A 350 12.44 -7.19 15.95
CA PHE A 350 11.23 -7.08 15.13
C PHE A 350 9.94 -7.24 15.95
N THR A 351 9.86 -8.33 16.72
CA THR A 351 8.65 -8.61 17.52
C THR A 351 8.41 -7.54 18.59
N SER A 352 9.47 -7.02 19.20
CA SER A 352 9.37 -5.95 20.20
C SER A 352 8.87 -4.66 19.57
N THR A 353 9.46 -4.26 18.44
CA THR A 353 9.08 -3.05 17.71
C THR A 353 7.63 -3.12 17.22
N VAL A 354 7.19 -4.26 16.69
CA VAL A 354 5.79 -4.47 16.27
C VAL A 354 4.84 -4.33 17.46
N LYS A 355 5.16 -4.94 18.61
CA LYS A 355 4.36 -4.82 19.83
C LYS A 355 4.31 -3.39 20.35
N GLU A 356 5.41 -2.64 20.28
CA GLU A 356 5.44 -1.24 20.72
C GLU A 356 4.57 -0.35 19.83
N VAL A 357 4.62 -0.53 18.51
CA VAL A 357 3.77 0.19 17.55
C VAL A 357 2.29 -0.15 17.79
N GLN A 358 1.98 -1.43 17.97
CA GLN A 358 0.63 -1.88 18.27
C GLN A 358 0.13 -1.26 19.59
N ALA A 359 0.92 -1.32 20.67
CA ALA A 359 0.56 -0.71 21.96
C ALA A 359 0.32 0.81 21.86
N LYS A 360 1.12 1.53 21.07
CA LYS A 360 0.90 2.97 20.81
C LYS A 360 -0.40 3.23 20.06
N SER A 361 -0.71 2.40 19.06
CA SER A 361 -1.97 2.50 18.31
C SER A 361 -3.18 2.17 19.19
N ASP A 362 -3.11 1.09 19.96
CA ASP A 362 -4.17 0.64 20.86
C ASP A 362 -4.43 1.69 21.94
N PHE A 363 -3.39 2.28 22.52
CA PHE A 363 -3.53 3.38 23.46
C PHE A 363 -4.20 4.61 22.84
N LYS A 364 -3.82 4.98 21.61
CA LYS A 364 -4.46 6.09 20.89
C LYS A 364 -5.94 5.80 20.62
N ASN A 365 -6.27 4.59 20.20
CA ASN A 365 -7.64 4.16 19.96
C ASN A 365 -8.46 4.20 21.25
N LEU A 366 -7.92 3.69 22.36
CA LEU A 366 -8.58 3.73 23.66
C LEU A 366 -8.89 5.16 24.12
N VAL A 367 -7.94 6.10 23.95
CA VAL A 367 -8.17 7.51 24.28
C VAL A 367 -9.25 8.14 23.39
N LEU A 368 -9.29 7.78 22.10
CA LEU A 368 -10.33 8.26 21.18
C LEU A 368 -11.70 7.67 21.51
N GLU A 369 -11.78 6.38 21.86
CA GLU A 369 -13.01 5.72 22.30
C GLU A 369 -13.55 6.34 23.58
N GLN A 370 -12.69 6.59 24.58
CA GLN A 370 -13.09 7.26 25.81
C GLN A 370 -13.63 8.67 25.51
N LYS A 371 -12.93 9.44 24.66
CA LYS A 371 -13.38 10.78 24.27
C LYS A 371 -14.71 10.76 23.52
N LEU A 372 -14.92 9.76 22.65
CA LEU A 372 -16.20 9.56 21.95
C LEU A 372 -17.31 9.22 22.95
N GLN A 373 -17.05 8.31 23.89
CA GLN A 373 -18.01 7.94 24.92
C GLN A 373 -18.41 9.14 25.79
N ASP A 374 -17.43 9.93 26.25
CA ASP A 374 -17.67 11.14 27.05
C ASP A 374 -18.49 12.18 26.26
N LEU A 375 -18.18 12.37 24.96
CA LEU A 375 -18.95 13.26 24.08
C LEU A 375 -20.37 12.76 23.86
N SER A 376 -20.58 11.46 23.62
CA SER A 376 -21.91 10.87 23.46
C SER A 376 -22.75 11.02 24.73
N GLN A 377 -22.18 10.74 25.91
CA GLN A 377 -22.87 10.96 27.18
C GLN A 377 -23.24 12.42 27.41
N ASN A 378 -22.38 13.36 26.99
CA ASN A 378 -22.67 14.78 27.10
C ASN A 378 -23.81 15.20 26.15
N ILE A 379 -23.86 14.63 24.94
CA ILE A 379 -24.96 14.85 23.98
C ILE A 379 -26.28 14.31 24.56
N GLU A 380 -26.29 13.08 25.09
CA GLU A 380 -27.48 12.48 25.71
C GLU A 380 -27.98 13.31 26.90
N LYS A 381 -27.07 13.78 27.77
CA LYS A 381 -27.44 14.67 28.89
C LYS A 381 -28.01 16.00 28.41
N ALA A 382 -27.41 16.60 27.37
CA ALA A 382 -27.89 17.86 26.81
C ALA A 382 -29.28 17.69 26.16
N ASP A 383 -29.53 16.56 25.49
CA ASP A 383 -30.82 16.26 24.88
C ASP A 383 -31.91 16.07 25.95
N LEU A 384 -31.62 15.33 27.02
CA LEU A 384 -32.54 15.19 28.16
C LEU A 384 -32.86 16.53 28.82
N GLN A 385 -31.85 17.38 29.04
CA GLN A 385 -32.05 18.73 29.58
C GLN A 385 -32.90 19.60 28.65
N LEU A 386 -32.69 19.51 27.33
CA LEU A 386 -33.48 20.23 26.34
C LEU A 386 -34.94 19.77 26.38
N GLN A 387 -35.19 18.45 26.42
CA GLN A 387 -36.54 17.89 26.52
C GLN A 387 -37.26 18.35 27.80
N GLU A 388 -36.57 18.37 28.94
CA GLU A 388 -37.13 18.84 30.22
C GLU A 388 -37.52 20.32 30.16
N VAL A 389 -36.65 21.19 29.61
CA VAL A 389 -36.93 22.62 29.43
C VAL A 389 -38.10 22.84 28.49
N VAL A 390 -38.15 22.14 27.35
CA VAL A 390 -39.25 22.22 26.39
C VAL A 390 -40.57 21.83 27.04
N HIS A 391 -40.59 20.75 27.83
CA HIS A 391 -41.78 20.31 28.53
C HIS A 391 -42.23 21.30 29.61
N ALA A 392 -41.29 21.83 30.41
CA ALA A 392 -41.58 22.80 31.47
C ALA A 392 -42.05 24.16 30.94
N SER A 393 -41.64 24.55 29.74
CA SER A 393 -41.98 25.84 29.12
C SER A 393 -43.38 25.88 28.50
N GLY A 394 -44.03 24.72 28.31
CA GLY A 394 -45.37 24.62 27.74
C GLY A 394 -45.49 25.13 26.30
N ILE A 395 -44.36 25.19 25.57
CA ILE A 395 -44.29 25.66 24.18
C ILE A 395 -44.82 24.54 23.27
N ASP A 396 -45.58 24.89 22.24
CA ASP A 396 -46.05 23.94 21.24
C ASP A 396 -44.85 23.23 20.57
N PRO A 397 -44.80 21.87 20.56
CA PRO A 397 -43.76 21.11 19.88
C PRO A 397 -43.52 21.54 18.41
N SER A 398 -44.55 22.05 17.72
CA SER A 398 -44.41 22.54 16.34
C SER A 398 -43.58 23.83 16.24
N GLU A 399 -43.74 24.76 17.20
CA GLU A 399 -42.97 26.01 17.24
C GLU A 399 -41.51 25.76 17.65
N VAL A 400 -41.28 24.81 18.57
CA VAL A 400 -39.91 24.38 18.94
C VAL A 400 -39.21 23.75 17.75
N GLY A 401 -39.88 22.87 17.00
CA GLY A 401 -39.32 22.25 15.80
C GLY A 401 -38.90 23.28 14.74
N GLY A 402 -39.72 24.32 14.54
CA GLY A 402 -39.41 25.42 13.62
C GLY A 402 -38.18 26.24 14.03
N ILE A 403 -38.09 26.62 15.31
CA ILE A 403 -36.94 27.36 15.85
C ILE A 403 -35.66 26.51 15.79
N THR A 404 -35.76 25.23 16.14
CA THR A 404 -34.62 24.29 16.14
C THR A 404 -34.10 24.07 14.72
N SER A 405 -34.99 23.93 13.72
CA SER A 405 -34.61 23.81 12.32
C SER A 405 -33.90 25.08 11.83
N SER A 406 -34.44 26.26 12.12
CA SER A 406 -33.82 27.54 11.71
C SER A 406 -32.45 27.74 12.35
N LEU A 407 -32.29 27.36 13.62
CA LEU A 407 -31.00 27.40 14.31
C LEU A 407 -30.01 26.37 13.71
N SER A 408 -30.48 25.17 13.38
CA SER A 408 -29.68 24.14 12.71
C SER A 408 -29.16 24.63 11.36
N ASP A 409 -30.01 25.24 10.53
CA ASP A 409 -29.62 25.79 9.23
C ASP A 409 -28.57 26.90 9.38
N MET A 410 -28.74 27.79 10.38
CA MET A 410 -27.77 28.83 10.68
C MET A 410 -26.43 28.25 11.15
N LEU A 411 -26.44 27.23 12.03
CA LEU A 411 -25.24 26.54 12.50
C LEU A 411 -24.54 25.81 11.36
N GLN A 412 -25.28 25.13 10.49
CA GLN A 412 -24.74 24.47 9.31
C GLN A 412 -24.08 25.48 8.36
N SER A 413 -24.74 26.62 8.10
CA SER A 413 -24.17 27.71 7.31
C SER A 413 -22.87 28.26 7.91
N LYS A 414 -22.84 28.49 9.23
CA LYS A 414 -21.63 28.95 9.92
C LYS A 414 -20.52 27.90 9.89
N ASN A 415 -20.84 26.62 10.10
CA ASN A 415 -19.88 25.52 10.03
C ASN A 415 -19.28 25.39 8.63
N GLN A 416 -20.09 25.51 7.58
CA GLN A 416 -19.59 25.55 6.21
C GLN A 416 -18.64 26.72 6.00
N HIS A 417 -19.00 27.91 6.51
CA HIS A 417 -18.14 29.08 6.40
C HIS A 417 -16.80 28.91 7.14
N ILE A 418 -16.80 28.24 8.30
CA ILE A 418 -15.58 27.89 9.03
C ILE A 418 -14.71 26.95 8.20
N GLN A 419 -15.29 25.91 7.59
CA GLN A 419 -14.56 24.97 6.73
C GLN A 419 -13.96 25.69 5.51
N ASP A 420 -14.73 26.55 4.85
CA ASP A 420 -14.27 27.32 3.69
C ASP A 420 -13.09 28.24 4.07
N LEU A 421 -13.16 28.90 5.22
CA LEU A 421 -12.07 29.74 5.74
C LEU A 421 -10.83 28.92 6.11
N GLN A 422 -11.00 27.78 6.78
CA GLN A 422 -9.89 26.86 7.09
C GLN A 422 -9.20 26.39 5.81
N TYR A 423 -9.98 26.01 4.80
CA TYR A 423 -9.46 25.62 3.50
C TYR A 423 -8.75 26.78 2.79
N ALA A 424 -9.30 28.00 2.85
CA ALA A 424 -8.66 29.19 2.31
C ALA A 424 -7.31 29.49 2.97
N VAL A 425 -7.23 29.36 4.31
CA VAL A 425 -5.97 29.51 5.06
C VAL A 425 -4.96 28.46 4.61
N VAL A 426 -5.35 27.19 4.51
CA VAL A 426 -4.46 26.11 4.06
C VAL A 426 -3.96 26.38 2.64
N ARG A 427 -4.85 26.80 1.74
CA ARG A 427 -4.52 27.13 0.35
C ARG A 427 -3.55 28.30 0.25
N MET A 428 -3.82 29.38 0.99
CA MET A 428 -2.95 30.57 1.01
C MET A 428 -1.57 30.25 1.60
N THR A 429 -1.53 29.49 2.70
CA THR A 429 -0.27 29.08 3.33
C THR A 429 0.57 28.22 2.38
N LYS A 430 -0.07 27.34 1.61
CA LYS A 430 0.63 26.54 0.61
C LYS A 430 1.10 27.37 -0.58
N ALA A 431 0.27 28.27 -1.11
CA ALA A 431 0.66 29.19 -2.17
C ALA A 431 1.86 30.06 -1.77
N TYR A 432 1.88 30.53 -0.51
CA TYR A 432 3.01 31.24 0.07
C TYR A 432 4.28 30.36 0.12
N ASN A 433 4.20 29.14 0.65
CA ASN A 433 5.34 28.22 0.74
C ASN A 433 5.88 27.81 -0.65
N ASP A 434 5.00 27.51 -1.61
CA ASP A 434 5.37 27.19 -2.99
C ASP A 434 6.01 28.40 -3.69
N GLY A 435 5.48 29.60 -3.44
CA GLY A 435 6.06 30.87 -3.87
C GLY A 435 7.47 31.08 -3.33
N LEU A 436 7.70 30.86 -2.03
CA LEU A 436 9.03 30.94 -1.44
C LEU A 436 10.01 29.95 -2.07
N ARG A 437 9.59 28.71 -2.34
CA ARG A 437 10.43 27.70 -3.01
C ARG A 437 10.82 28.12 -4.42
N THR A 438 9.85 28.59 -5.21
CA THR A 438 10.10 29.05 -6.58
C THR A 438 10.99 30.29 -6.60
N TYR A 439 10.80 31.26 -5.69
CA TYR A 439 11.72 32.40 -5.57
C TYR A 439 13.13 31.98 -5.16
N ARG A 440 13.27 31.06 -4.20
CA ARG A 440 14.56 30.52 -3.79
C ARG A 440 15.30 29.86 -4.97
N GLU A 441 14.60 29.07 -5.77
CA GLU A 441 15.16 28.44 -6.96
C GLU A 441 15.56 29.47 -8.02
N LYS A 442 14.72 30.48 -8.27
CA LYS A 442 15.03 31.55 -9.24
C LYS A 442 16.19 32.43 -8.82
N LEU A 443 16.30 32.79 -7.54
CA LEU A 443 17.44 33.55 -7.03
C LEU A 443 18.74 32.74 -7.15
N LYS A 444 18.68 31.43 -6.91
CA LYS A 444 19.80 30.51 -7.14
C LYS A 444 20.21 30.45 -8.61
N GLU A 445 19.27 30.40 -9.55
CA GLU A 445 19.55 30.52 -10.99
C GLU A 445 20.21 31.86 -11.35
N CYS A 446 19.83 32.95 -10.68
CA CYS A 446 20.43 34.28 -10.85
C CYS A 446 21.79 34.44 -10.14
N GLY A 447 22.33 33.39 -9.52
CA GLY A 447 23.65 33.40 -8.87
C GLY A 447 23.65 33.86 -7.42
N ILE A 448 22.48 34.03 -6.79
CA ILE A 448 22.36 34.39 -5.37
C ILE A 448 22.31 33.08 -4.55
N PRO A 449 23.26 32.84 -3.62
CA PRO A 449 23.26 31.65 -2.78
C PRO A 449 22.00 31.55 -1.93
N GLY A 450 21.49 30.32 -1.74
CA GLY A 450 20.29 30.09 -0.93
C GLY A 450 20.41 30.55 0.53
N GLU A 451 21.64 30.65 1.05
CA GLU A 451 21.94 31.16 2.39
C GLU A 451 21.60 32.66 2.51
N GLU A 452 21.82 33.46 1.46
CA GLU A 452 21.45 34.88 1.46
C GLU A 452 19.94 35.07 1.47
N PHE A 453 19.20 34.20 0.78
CA PHE A 453 17.73 34.20 0.82
C PHE A 453 17.20 33.82 2.22
N ASP A 454 17.80 32.83 2.86
CA ASP A 454 17.42 32.41 4.21
C ASP A 454 17.70 33.52 5.25
N MET A 455 18.73 34.35 5.03
CA MET A 455 19.02 35.53 5.86
C MET A 455 18.02 36.69 5.70
N MET A 456 17.18 36.71 4.66
CA MET A 456 16.16 37.76 4.46
C MET A 456 14.97 37.64 5.42
N GLY A 457 14.91 36.58 6.24
CA GLY A 457 13.90 36.40 7.29
C GLY A 457 12.57 35.82 6.81
N PHE A 458 12.49 35.34 5.57
CA PHE A 458 11.31 34.64 5.07
C PHE A 458 11.30 33.18 5.56
N ALA A 459 10.44 32.88 6.52
CA ALA A 459 10.22 31.51 6.99
C ALA A 459 9.02 30.88 6.29
N MET A 460 9.14 29.58 5.96
CA MET A 460 7.99 28.79 5.55
C MET A 460 7.00 28.69 6.73
N ALA A 461 5.73 28.88 6.43
CA ALA A 461 4.67 28.70 7.42
C ALA A 461 4.42 27.20 7.65
N PRO A 462 4.08 26.78 8.88
CA PRO A 462 3.81 25.37 9.18
C PRO A 462 2.56 24.91 8.42
N THR A 463 2.68 23.84 7.62
CA THR A 463 1.56 23.24 6.88
C THR A 463 1.53 21.72 7.00
N ASN A 464 0.32 21.16 7.13
CA ASN A 464 0.05 19.72 7.06
C ASN A 464 -0.45 19.32 5.65
N THR A 465 0.17 19.86 4.60
CA THR A 465 -0.27 19.65 3.21
C THR A 465 0.73 18.80 2.43
N SER A 466 0.24 18.05 1.43
CA SER A 466 1.10 17.31 0.50
C SER A 466 2.05 18.22 -0.29
N SER A 467 3.14 17.65 -0.82
CA SER A 467 4.15 18.31 -1.64
C SER A 467 3.69 18.68 -3.07
N VAL A 468 2.45 18.33 -3.43
CA VAL A 468 1.84 18.64 -4.73
C VAL A 468 1.67 20.17 -4.87
N PRO A 469 1.68 20.80 -6.06
CA PRO A 469 1.46 22.24 -6.20
C PRO A 469 0.14 22.75 -5.59
N ALA A 470 0.13 24.01 -5.12
CA ALA A 470 -1.04 24.65 -4.50
C ALA A 470 -2.34 24.61 -5.35
N GLY A 471 -2.23 24.57 -6.68
CA GLY A 471 -3.37 24.48 -7.60
C GLY A 471 -4.13 23.14 -7.57
N LEU A 472 -3.60 22.12 -6.90
CA LEU A 472 -4.13 20.76 -6.87
C LEU A 472 -4.52 20.30 -5.45
N ILE A 473 -4.69 21.22 -4.49
CA ILE A 473 -5.26 20.86 -3.19
C ILE A 473 -6.74 20.52 -3.38
N VAL A 474 -7.05 19.25 -3.63
CA VAL A 474 -8.42 18.74 -3.55
C VAL A 474 -8.84 18.72 -2.07
N SER A 475 -10.07 19.11 -1.78
CA SER A 475 -10.63 19.10 -0.43
C SER A 475 -10.77 17.66 0.07
N ASN A 476 -9.71 17.12 0.66
CA ASN A 476 -9.81 15.97 1.55
C ASN A 476 -9.58 16.49 2.97
N MET A 477 -10.60 17.13 3.52
CA MET A 477 -10.83 17.21 4.96
C MET A 477 -12.22 16.68 5.25
#